data_AF-A0A091UTV8-F1
#
_entry.id   AF-A0A091UTV8-F1
#
_cell.length_a   1.000
_cell.length_b   1.000
_cell.length_c   1.000
_cell.angle_alpha   90.00
_cell.angle_beta   90.00
_cell.angle_gamma   90.00
#
_symmetry.space_group_name_H-M   'P 1'
#
loop_
_entity.id
_entity.type
_entity.pdbx_description
1 polymer ?
#
loop_
_entity_poly.entity_id
_entity_poly.type
_entity_poly.pdbx_seq_one_letter_code
_entity_poly.pdbx_strand_id
1 'polypeptide(L)'
;LQDGTAAHLTVINMPATTTNLTVGYVFFPDGRKAGIEWSNASLTEMADDGVIKDEYGVSFTAGGKYFDVSATLDKQACPVVYNGLTGSGVFHECIADFRLNGLTQGWGLVEFYYRDEASQLVPNLQLGSKAE
;
A
#
# COMPACT_ATOMS: atom_id res chain seq x y z
N LEU A 1 -3.87 1.59 15.71
CA LEU A 1 -2.71 1.87 16.58
C LEU A 1 -3.14 1.70 18.04
N GLN A 2 -2.20 1.44 18.95
CA GLN A 2 -2.50 1.15 20.37
C GLN A 2 -3.17 2.30 21.13
N ASP A 3 -3.01 3.54 20.65
CA ASP A 3 -3.67 4.73 21.21
C ASP A 3 -5.13 4.92 20.74
N GLY A 4 -5.65 4.00 19.91
CA GLY A 4 -6.97 4.09 19.30
C GLY A 4 -7.01 4.86 17.98
N THR A 5 -5.88 5.43 17.53
CA THR A 5 -5.79 6.06 16.21
C THR A 5 -5.85 4.99 15.12
N ALA A 6 -6.62 5.25 14.06
CA ALA A 6 -6.62 4.45 12.84
C ALA A 6 -6.45 5.36 11.62
N ALA A 7 -5.62 4.95 10.67
CA ALA A 7 -5.35 5.74 9.47
C ALA A 7 -5.46 4.88 8.22
N HIS A 8 -5.85 5.51 7.12
CA HIS A 8 -5.84 4.94 5.79
C HIS A 8 -5.21 5.95 4.84
N LEU A 9 -4.29 5.49 4.00
CA LEU A 9 -3.61 6.29 3.00
C LEU A 9 -3.48 5.46 1.71
N THR A 10 -3.92 6.04 0.60
CA THR A 10 -3.76 5.47 -0.74
C THR A 10 -3.00 6.48 -1.59
N VAL A 11 -1.99 6.00 -2.30
CA VAL A 11 -1.27 6.77 -3.32
C VAL A 11 -1.48 6.07 -4.65
N ILE A 12 -1.92 6.83 -5.65
CA ILE A 12 -2.11 6.36 -7.02
C ILE A 12 -1.16 7.13 -7.92
N ASN A 13 -0.35 6.41 -8.69
CA ASN A 13 0.47 6.97 -9.73
C ASN A 13 0.15 6.30 -11.07
N MET A 14 -0.18 7.09 -12.08
CA MET A 14 -0.35 6.62 -13.46
C MET A 14 0.55 7.45 -14.38
N PRO A 15 1.79 6.97 -14.67
CA PRO A 15 2.76 7.73 -15.46
C PRO A 15 2.24 8.11 -16.85
N ALA A 16 1.48 7.22 -17.50
CA ALA A 16 0.92 7.43 -18.84
C ALA A 16 0.03 8.69 -18.95
N THR A 17 -0.57 9.12 -17.83
CA THR A 17 -1.40 10.33 -17.75
C THR A 17 -0.81 11.39 -16.83
N THR A 18 0.40 11.18 -16.32
CA THR A 18 1.03 12.04 -15.29
C THR A 18 0.12 12.25 -14.08
N THR A 19 -0.73 11.27 -13.75
CA THR A 19 -1.64 11.38 -12.61
C THR A 19 -0.91 10.96 -11.34
N ASN A 20 -0.96 11.82 -10.33
CA ASN A 20 -0.59 11.50 -8.96
C ASN A 20 -1.73 11.93 -8.03
N LEU A 21 -2.23 11.01 -7.23
CA LEU A 21 -3.29 11.27 -6.26
C LEU A 21 -2.92 10.63 -4.92
N THR A 22 -3.00 11.44 -3.87
CA THR A 22 -2.92 10.97 -2.50
C THR A 22 -4.25 11.24 -1.80
N VAL A 23 -4.85 10.20 -1.25
CA VAL A 23 -6.15 10.27 -0.56
C VAL A 23 -6.13 9.40 0.68
N GLY A 24 -6.84 9.80 1.72
CA GLY A 24 -6.87 9.05 2.96
C GLY A 24 -7.61 9.76 4.07
N TYR A 25 -7.59 9.18 5.25
CA TYR A 25 -8.15 9.78 6.46
C TYR A 25 -7.48 9.23 7.73
N VAL A 26 -7.67 9.97 8.81
CA VAL A 26 -7.37 9.55 10.19
C VAL A 26 -8.67 9.54 10.99
N PHE A 27 -8.94 8.42 11.66
CA PHE A 27 -9.85 8.35 12.79
C PHE A 27 -9.07 8.57 14.07
N PHE A 28 -9.48 9.58 14.83
CA PHE A 28 -8.91 9.93 16.11
C PHE A 28 -9.54 9.11 17.26
N PRO A 29 -8.84 8.92 18.38
CA PRO A 29 -9.38 8.21 19.54
C PRO A 29 -10.64 8.84 20.13
N ASP A 30 -10.85 10.15 19.89
CA ASP A 30 -12.04 10.89 20.29
C ASP A 30 -13.24 10.70 19.35
N GLY A 31 -13.13 9.82 18.34
CA GLY A 31 -14.16 9.52 17.36
C GLY A 31 -14.23 10.47 16.18
N ARG A 32 -13.43 11.55 16.14
CA ARG A 32 -13.38 12.45 14.98
C ARG A 32 -12.70 11.77 13.80
N LYS A 33 -13.07 12.22 12.58
CA LYS A 33 -12.43 11.83 11.32
C LYS A 33 -11.90 13.08 10.62
N ALA A 34 -10.68 13.03 10.10
CA ALA A 34 -10.14 14.06 9.22
C ALA A 34 -9.56 13.43 7.95
N GLY A 35 -9.73 14.10 6.81
CA GLY A 35 -9.06 13.72 5.57
C GLY A 35 -7.57 14.05 5.61
N ILE A 36 -6.77 13.34 4.81
CA ILE A 36 -5.37 13.68 4.59
C ILE A 36 -5.29 14.98 3.80
N GLU A 37 -4.52 15.94 4.30
CA GLU A 37 -4.33 17.27 3.73
C GLU A 37 -3.06 17.32 2.86
N TRP A 38 -2.03 16.57 3.26
CA TRP A 38 -0.75 16.46 2.57
C TRP A 38 -0.04 15.16 2.96
N SER A 39 0.80 14.62 2.09
CA SER A 39 1.72 13.52 2.39
C SER A 39 2.96 13.57 1.51
N ASN A 40 4.07 13.02 1.99
CA ASN A 40 5.29 12.78 1.20
C ASN A 40 5.39 11.36 0.64
N ALA A 41 4.34 10.53 0.75
CA ALA A 41 4.38 9.15 0.31
C ALA A 41 4.82 9.02 -1.15
N SER A 42 5.84 8.19 -1.38
CA SER A 42 6.47 8.03 -2.69
C SER A 42 6.53 6.55 -3.06
N LEU A 43 5.79 6.17 -4.11
CA LEU A 43 5.81 4.78 -4.59
C LEU A 43 7.21 4.36 -5.07
N THR A 44 7.98 5.25 -5.69
CA THR A 44 9.38 4.99 -6.07
C THR A 44 10.30 4.77 -4.86
N GLU A 45 9.98 5.36 -3.70
CA GLU A 45 10.77 5.09 -2.50
C GLU A 45 10.34 3.82 -1.79
N MET A 46 9.06 3.45 -1.86
CA MET A 46 8.49 2.32 -1.11
C MET A 46 8.56 1.00 -1.90
N ALA A 47 8.35 1.06 -3.21
CA ALA A 47 7.88 -0.05 -4.01
C ALA A 47 8.11 0.21 -5.52
N ASP A 48 9.36 0.46 -5.90
CA ASP A 48 9.71 0.83 -7.27
C ASP A 48 9.78 -0.39 -8.18
N ASP A 49 9.10 -0.33 -9.32
CA ASP A 49 9.17 -1.35 -10.39
C ASP A 49 9.01 -2.80 -9.91
N GLY A 50 8.06 -3.04 -9.00
CA GLY A 50 7.79 -4.36 -8.42
C GLY A 50 8.67 -4.72 -7.21
N VAL A 51 9.66 -3.90 -6.87
CA VAL A 51 10.58 -4.11 -5.76
C VAL A 51 10.08 -3.38 -4.51
N ILE A 52 9.35 -4.11 -3.67
CA ILE A 52 8.83 -3.61 -2.39
C ILE A 52 9.93 -3.62 -1.33
N LYS A 53 10.13 -2.50 -0.64
CA LYS A 53 11.04 -2.42 0.51
C LYS A 53 10.43 -3.04 1.76
N ASP A 54 11.28 -3.70 2.54
CA ASP A 54 10.91 -4.29 3.83
C ASP A 54 10.53 -3.24 4.87
N GLU A 55 11.17 -2.07 4.79
CA GLU A 55 10.97 -0.96 5.71
C GLU A 55 10.90 0.35 4.93
N TYR A 56 9.96 1.21 5.31
CA TYR A 56 9.85 2.56 4.75
C TYR A 56 9.13 3.51 5.72
N GLY A 57 9.30 4.81 5.47
CA GLY A 57 8.67 5.88 6.22
C GLY A 57 7.74 6.70 5.33
N VAL A 58 6.63 7.15 5.90
CA VAL A 58 5.71 8.09 5.28
C VAL A 58 5.26 9.09 6.33
N SER A 59 5.23 10.35 5.95
CA SER A 59 4.66 11.41 6.74
C SER A 59 3.45 12.03 6.04
N PHE A 60 2.46 12.45 6.84
CA PHE A 60 1.27 13.10 6.34
C PHE A 60 0.66 14.05 7.37
N THR A 61 -0.26 14.89 6.92
CA THR A 61 -1.06 15.75 7.78
C THR A 61 -2.55 15.45 7.66
N ALA A 62 -3.27 15.53 8.78
CA ALA A 62 -4.74 15.40 8.82
C ALA A 62 -5.30 16.12 10.04
N GLY A 63 -6.35 16.93 9.85
CA GLY A 63 -6.99 17.67 10.92
C GLY A 63 -6.03 18.65 11.60
N GLY A 64 -5.12 19.26 10.83
CA GLY A 64 -4.09 20.17 11.32
C GLY A 64 -2.98 19.52 12.17
N LYS A 65 -2.87 18.19 12.20
CA LYS A 65 -1.81 17.46 12.89
C LYS A 65 -0.87 16.78 11.90
N TYR A 66 0.42 16.72 12.26
CA TYR A 66 1.44 15.98 11.53
C TYR A 66 1.61 14.57 12.11
N PHE A 67 1.79 13.59 11.23
CA PHE A 67 1.98 12.18 11.55
C PHE A 67 3.21 11.69 10.81
N ASP A 68 4.13 11.06 11.54
CA ASP A 68 5.28 10.38 10.99
C ASP A 68 5.14 8.87 11.21
N VAL A 69 5.07 8.09 10.14
CA VAL A 69 4.77 6.66 10.19
C VAL A 69 5.93 5.88 9.62
N SER A 70 6.48 4.95 10.39
CA SER A 70 7.37 3.90 9.87
C SER A 70 6.59 2.60 9.74
N ALA A 71 6.82 1.87 8.65
CA ALA A 71 6.26 0.54 8.40
C ALA A 71 7.39 -0.49 8.27
N THR A 72 7.16 -1.68 8.82
CA THR A 72 8.01 -2.87 8.65
C THR A 72 7.12 -4.02 8.18
N LEU A 73 7.40 -4.56 6.99
CA LEU A 73 6.58 -5.58 6.36
C LEU A 73 6.93 -6.98 6.90
N ASP A 74 5.90 -7.78 7.15
CA ASP A 74 6.06 -9.21 7.37
C ASP A 74 6.16 -9.93 6.03
N LYS A 75 7.39 -10.34 5.66
CA LYS A 75 7.66 -11.06 4.41
C LYS A 75 6.95 -12.41 4.31
N GLN A 76 6.65 -13.05 5.44
CA GLN A 76 5.98 -14.34 5.45
C GLN A 76 4.47 -14.18 5.25
N ALA A 77 3.94 -13.00 5.56
CA ALA A 77 2.54 -12.64 5.43
C ALA A 77 2.32 -11.60 4.31
N CYS A 78 2.90 -11.87 3.12
CA CYS A 78 2.65 -11.06 1.92
C CYS A 78 2.33 -11.92 0.68
N PRO A 79 1.10 -12.47 0.57
CA PRO A 79 0.63 -13.14 -0.63
C PRO A 79 0.64 -12.24 -1.88
N VAL A 80 0.87 -12.87 -3.03
CA VAL A 80 0.75 -12.26 -4.35
C VAL A 80 -0.53 -12.74 -5.02
N VAL A 81 -1.38 -11.80 -5.43
CA VAL A 81 -2.67 -12.08 -6.08
C VAL A 81 -2.67 -11.48 -7.48
N TYR A 82 -3.10 -12.25 -8.48
CA TYR A 82 -3.14 -11.81 -9.88
C TYR A 82 -4.56 -11.41 -10.28
N ASN A 83 -4.69 -10.29 -10.97
CA ASN A 83 -5.95 -9.81 -11.52
C ASN A 83 -6.28 -10.53 -12.83
N GLY A 84 -7.00 -11.66 -12.73
CA GLY A 84 -7.37 -12.48 -13.87
C GLY A 84 -6.31 -13.50 -14.27
N LEU A 85 -6.46 -14.08 -15.47
CA LEU A 85 -5.58 -15.16 -15.97
C LEU A 85 -4.33 -14.65 -16.69
N THR A 86 -4.38 -13.39 -17.15
CA THR A 86 -3.26 -12.66 -17.73
C THR A 86 -2.75 -11.74 -16.64
N GLY A 87 -1.49 -11.87 -16.21
CA GLY A 87 -0.89 -11.16 -15.06
C GLY A 87 -0.75 -9.64 -15.24
N SER A 88 -1.66 -9.01 -15.98
CA SER A 88 -1.77 -7.58 -16.25
C SER A 88 -1.99 -6.71 -15.01
N GLY A 89 -2.37 -7.31 -13.89
CA GLY A 89 -2.45 -6.67 -12.59
C GLY A 89 -1.95 -7.62 -11.51
N VAL A 90 -1.09 -7.13 -10.63
CA VAL A 90 -0.49 -7.90 -9.53
C VAL A 90 -0.67 -7.12 -8.24
N PHE A 91 -1.30 -7.76 -7.25
CA PHE A 91 -1.43 -7.25 -5.90
C PHE A 91 -0.43 -7.96 -4.99
N HIS A 92 0.20 -7.20 -4.10
CA HIS A 92 0.96 -7.70 -2.97
C HIS A 92 0.26 -7.24 -1.70
N GLU A 93 -0.40 -8.16 -1.00
CA GLU A 93 -1.17 -7.87 0.20
C GLU A 93 -0.34 -8.24 1.44
N CYS A 94 0.42 -7.28 1.98
CA CYS A 94 1.33 -7.53 3.09
C CYS A 94 0.71 -7.13 4.44
N ILE A 95 0.93 -7.94 5.48
CA ILE A 95 0.81 -7.47 6.87
C ILE A 95 2.04 -6.63 7.20
N ALA A 96 1.85 -5.53 7.95
CA ALA A 96 2.94 -4.68 8.41
C ALA A 96 2.74 -4.22 9.85
N ASP A 97 3.85 -4.12 10.56
CA ASP A 97 3.95 -3.40 11.83
C ASP A 97 4.20 -1.92 11.56
N PHE A 98 3.50 -1.06 12.28
CA PHE A 98 3.60 0.39 12.16
C PHE A 98 4.06 1.02 13.47
N ARG A 99 4.86 2.09 13.37
CA ARG A 99 5.08 3.02 14.47
C ARG A 99 4.71 4.43 14.04
N LEU A 100 3.87 5.06 14.84
CA LEU A 100 3.50 6.46 14.70
C LEU A 100 4.36 7.33 15.62
N ASN A 101 4.96 8.36 15.05
CA ASN A 101 5.88 9.31 15.68
C ASN A 101 6.99 8.61 16.47
N GLY A 102 7.43 7.43 16.01
CA GLY A 102 8.42 6.57 16.67
C GLY A 102 7.97 5.91 17.99
N LEU A 103 6.76 6.18 18.48
CA LEU A 103 6.32 5.81 19.83
C LEU A 103 5.14 4.84 19.81
N THR A 104 4.06 5.20 19.12
CA THR A 104 2.82 4.43 19.18
C THR A 104 2.87 3.28 18.20
N GLN A 105 2.83 2.05 18.71
CA GLN A 105 2.83 0.86 17.88
C GLN A 105 1.43 0.51 17.36
N GLY A 106 1.39 -0.24 16.26
CA GLY A 106 0.22 -0.96 15.80
C GLY A 106 0.57 -1.81 14.60
N TRP A 107 -0.44 -2.38 13.96
CA TRP A 107 -0.29 -3.22 12.78
C TRP A 107 -1.43 -2.94 11.81
N GLY A 108 -1.28 -3.39 10.58
CA GLY A 108 -2.31 -3.27 9.56
C GLY A 108 -1.92 -3.96 8.27
N LEU A 109 -2.65 -3.60 7.21
CA LEU A 109 -2.43 -4.09 5.86
C LEU A 109 -1.79 -3.01 5.00
N VAL A 110 -0.90 -3.44 4.12
CA VAL A 110 -0.34 -2.65 3.02
C VAL A 110 -0.60 -3.42 1.74
N GLU A 111 -1.24 -2.78 0.78
CA GLU A 111 -1.45 -3.34 -0.55
C GLU A 111 -0.64 -2.55 -1.57
N PHE A 112 0.17 -3.25 -2.36
CA PHE A 112 0.80 -2.69 -3.56
C PHE A 112 0.15 -3.28 -4.80
N TYR A 113 -0.37 -2.43 -5.66
CA TYR A 113 -0.96 -2.82 -6.93
C TYR A 113 -0.11 -2.32 -8.09
N TYR A 114 0.46 -3.25 -8.85
CA TYR A 114 1.17 -2.97 -10.09
C TYR A 114 0.29 -3.34 -11.28
N ARG A 115 0.17 -2.42 -12.22
CA ARG A 115 -0.50 -2.66 -13.50
C ARG A 115 0.54 -2.66 -14.60
N ASP A 116 0.71 -3.80 -15.26
CA ASP A 116 1.60 -3.94 -16.41
C ASP A 116 0.77 -4.16 -17.68
N GLU A 117 0.79 -3.20 -18.59
CA GLU A 117 0.14 -3.35 -19.89
C GLU A 117 0.89 -4.35 -20.80
N ALA A 118 2.18 -4.58 -20.58
CA ALA A 118 2.97 -5.56 -21.34
C ALA A 118 2.63 -7.02 -21.00
N SER A 119 1.87 -7.25 -19.91
CA SER A 119 1.21 -8.51 -19.53
C SER A 119 2.08 -9.77 -19.64
N GLN A 120 2.63 -10.24 -18.53
CA GLN A 120 3.19 -11.60 -18.47
C GLN A 120 2.11 -12.63 -18.07
N LEU A 121 2.24 -13.86 -18.56
CA LEU A 121 1.40 -14.99 -18.13
C LEU A 121 1.62 -15.23 -16.63
N VAL A 122 0.53 -15.53 -15.91
CA VAL A 122 0.61 -15.85 -14.48
C VAL A 122 1.55 -17.06 -14.29
N PRO A 123 2.61 -16.96 -13.46
CA PRO A 123 3.53 -18.05 -13.23
C PRO A 123 2.80 -19.31 -12.75
N ASN A 124 3.18 -20.48 -13.28
CA ASN A 124 2.60 -21.79 -12.94
C ASN A 124 1.11 -21.97 -13.28
N LEU A 125 0.51 -21.09 -14.10
CA LEU A 125 -0.83 -21.30 -14.62
C LEU A 125 -0.83 -22.44 -15.66
N GLN A 126 -1.15 -23.67 -15.23
CA GLN A 126 -1.49 -24.74 -16.16
C GLN A 126 -2.94 -24.59 -16.62
N LEU A 127 -3.12 -23.95 -17.76
CA LEU A 127 -4.39 -24.03 -18.49
C LEU A 127 -4.58 -25.48 -18.94
N GLY A 128 -5.60 -26.15 -18.43
CA GLY A 128 -5.97 -27.49 -18.87
C GLY A 128 -6.05 -27.53 -20.39
N SER A 129 -5.46 -28.56 -21.01
CA SER A 129 -5.48 -28.75 -22.45
C SER A 129 -6.92 -28.61 -22.96
N LYS A 130 -7.12 -27.76 -23.98
CA LYS A 130 -8.41 -27.58 -24.65
C LYS A 130 -8.99 -28.97 -24.92
N ALA A 131 -10.20 -29.22 -24.41
CA ALA A 131 -10.97 -30.38 -24.83
C ALA A 131 -11.17 -30.27 -26.35
N GLU A 132 -10.69 -31.29 -27.08
CA GLU A 132 -10.99 -31.50 -28.50
C GLU A 132 -12.49 -31.74 -28.73
#